data_AF-A0A661DA46-F1
#
_entry.id   AF-A0A661DA46-F1
#
_cell.length_a   1.000
_cell.length_b   1.000
_cell.length_c   1.000
_cell.angle_alpha   90.00
_cell.angle_beta   90.00
_cell.angle_gamma   90.00
#
_symmetry.space_group_name_H-M   'P 1'
#
loop_
_entity.id
_entity.type
_entity.pdbx_description
1 polymer ?
#
loop_
_entity_poly.entity_id
_entity_poly.type
_entity_poly.pdbx_seq_one_letter_code
_entity_poly.pdbx_strand_id
1 'polypeptide(L)'
;MTLSSYHVDSSDEILKLGQQLETPCQIKARDALHVASAIIGNARYFLSGDKKVTQMKQAKCYRRLAKYSVRNPIRFALKTGKRRTLNELNRCYTDD
;
A
#
# COMPACT_ATOMS: atom_id res chain seq x y z
N MET A 1 18.56 13.97 9.38
CA MET A 1 17.34 13.27 9.79
C MET A 1 16.85 12.48 8.58
N THR A 2 16.88 11.15 8.64
CA THR A 2 16.42 10.29 7.53
C THR A 2 14.98 9.85 7.82
N LEU A 3 14.12 9.93 6.80
CA LEU A 3 12.71 9.54 6.92
C LEU A 3 12.52 8.02 7.04
N SER A 4 13.54 7.23 6.69
CA SER A 4 13.53 5.77 6.73
C SER A 4 14.94 5.26 7.09
N SER A 5 14.99 4.15 7.84
CA SER A 5 16.21 3.37 8.07
C SER A 5 16.49 2.35 6.96
N TYR A 6 15.54 2.17 6.04
CA TYR A 6 15.63 1.28 4.89
C TYR A 6 15.69 2.09 3.61
N HIS A 7 16.71 1.82 2.80
CA HIS A 7 16.79 2.28 1.42
C HIS A 7 16.30 1.15 0.52
N VAL A 8 15.48 1.49 -0.48
CA VAL A 8 14.96 0.53 -1.45
C VAL A 8 15.43 0.97 -2.82
N ASP A 9 16.46 0.30 -3.31
CA ASP A 9 16.98 0.51 -4.67
C ASP A 9 16.03 -0.09 -5.70
N SER A 10 16.03 0.49 -6.90
CA SER A 10 15.42 -0.17 -8.05
C SER A 10 16.15 -1.49 -8.31
N SER A 11 15.41 -2.60 -8.31
CA SER A 11 15.97 -3.94 -8.48
C SER A 11 15.06 -4.83 -9.31
N ASP A 12 15.67 -5.85 -9.93
CA ASP A 12 14.94 -6.88 -10.67
C ASP A 12 13.94 -7.64 -9.78
N GLU A 13 14.21 -7.72 -8.48
CA GLU A 13 13.31 -8.35 -7.50
C GLU A 13 12.00 -7.57 -7.37
N ILE A 14 12.09 -6.24 -7.26
CA ILE A 14 10.90 -5.37 -7.22
C ILE A 14 10.12 -5.48 -8.53
N LEU A 15 10.82 -5.50 -9.67
CA LEU A 15 10.17 -5.63 -10.97
C LEU A 15 9.43 -6.96 -11.12
N LYS A 16 10.10 -8.08 -10.77
CA LYS A 16 9.50 -9.43 -10.82
C LYS A 16 8.29 -9.53 -9.89
N LEU A 17 8.40 -9.05 -8.65
CA LEU A 17 7.28 -9.05 -7.72
C LEU A 17 6.15 -8.13 -8.19
N GLY A 18 6.46 -6.96 -8.74
CA GLY A 18 5.48 -6.05 -9.33
C GLY A 18 4.68 -6.73 -10.44
N GLN A 19 5.34 -7.41 -11.37
CA GLN A 19 4.69 -8.19 -12.44
C GLN A 19 3.79 -9.31 -11.87
N GLN A 20 4.25 -10.02 -10.84
CA GLN A 20 3.47 -11.05 -10.15
C GLN A 20 2.24 -10.51 -9.42
N LEU A 21 2.21 -9.22 -9.07
CA LEU A 21 1.08 -8.57 -8.42
C LEU A 21 0.12 -7.94 -9.44
N GLU A 22 0.64 -7.37 -10.52
CA GLU A 22 -0.13 -6.56 -11.48
C GLU A 22 -1.31 -7.34 -12.08
N THR A 23 -1.03 -8.40 -12.83
CA THR A 23 -2.08 -9.17 -13.54
C THR A 23 -3.02 -9.88 -12.57
N PRO A 24 -2.53 -10.62 -11.55
CA PRO A 24 -3.43 -11.37 -10.67
C PRO A 24 -4.28 -10.48 -9.76
N CYS A 25 -3.75 -9.34 -9.32
CA CYS A 25 -4.49 -8.41 -8.46
C CYS A 25 -5.24 -7.32 -9.26
N GLN A 26 -5.09 -7.27 -10.58
CA GLN A 26 -5.79 -6.32 -11.48
C GLN A 26 -5.59 -4.86 -11.06
N ILE A 27 -4.35 -4.50 -10.73
CA ILE A 27 -3.92 -3.14 -10.40
C ILE A 27 -3.01 -2.59 -11.50
N LYS A 28 -2.74 -1.28 -11.49
CA LYS A 28 -1.83 -0.68 -12.48
C LYS A 28 -0.38 -1.08 -12.16
N ALA A 29 0.46 -1.21 -13.17
CA ALA A 29 1.89 -1.47 -13.01
C ALA A 29 2.57 -0.57 -11.95
N ARG A 30 2.26 0.73 -11.94
CA ARG A 30 2.80 1.69 -10.95
C ARG A 30 2.42 1.32 -9.52
N ASP A 31 1.16 0.97 -9.29
CA ASP A 31 0.69 0.57 -7.96
C ASP A 31 1.33 -0.76 -7.53
N ALA A 32 1.48 -1.69 -8.47
CA ALA A 32 2.13 -2.97 -8.23
C ALA A 32 3.59 -2.79 -7.81
N LEU A 33 4.32 -1.89 -8.48
CA LEU A 33 5.69 -1.53 -8.10
C LEU A 33 5.76 -0.92 -6.70
N HIS A 34 4.88 0.02 -6.35
CA HIS A 34 4.86 0.60 -5.01
C HIS A 34 4.59 -0.45 -3.91
N VAL A 35 3.64 -1.36 -4.15
CA VAL A 35 3.36 -2.45 -3.21
C VAL A 35 4.56 -3.40 -3.12
N ALA A 36 5.18 -3.75 -4.24
CA ALA A 36 6.38 -4.59 -4.28
C ALA A 36 7.55 -3.97 -3.51
N SER A 37 7.83 -2.68 -3.73
CA SER A 37 8.86 -1.93 -2.99
C SER A 37 8.58 -1.93 -1.49
N ALA A 38 7.33 -1.79 -1.06
CA ALA A 38 6.98 -1.84 0.36
C ALA A 38 7.21 -3.23 0.96
N ILE A 39 6.93 -4.30 0.21
CA ILE A 39 7.19 -5.69 0.64
C ILE A 39 8.69 -5.95 0.76
N ILE A 40 9.47 -5.62 -0.29
CA ILE A 40 10.92 -5.83 -0.32
C ILE A 40 11.62 -4.97 0.73
N GLY A 41 11.18 -3.73 0.91
CA GLY A 41 11.64 -2.83 1.97
C GLY A 41 11.19 -3.23 3.39
N ASN A 42 10.59 -4.42 3.56
CA ASN A 42 10.14 -4.98 4.83
C ASN A 42 9.22 -4.04 5.64
N ALA A 43 8.42 -3.23 4.95
CA ALA A 43 7.40 -2.43 5.61
C ALA A 43 6.34 -3.36 6.23
N ARG A 44 5.70 -2.93 7.32
CA ARG A 44 4.68 -3.77 7.99
C ARG A 44 3.35 -3.83 7.22
N TYR A 45 3.06 -2.77 6.47
CA TYR A 45 1.85 -2.59 5.69
C TYR A 45 2.08 -1.46 4.67
N PHE A 46 1.26 -1.44 3.63
CA PHE A 46 1.21 -0.34 2.67
C PHE A 46 -0.09 0.45 2.82
N LEU A 47 0.03 1.78 2.89
CA LEU A 47 -1.11 2.68 2.97
C LEU A 47 -1.33 3.33 1.61
N SER A 48 -2.57 3.33 1.12
CA SER A 48 -2.91 4.02 -0.13
C SER A 48 -4.29 4.67 -0.05
N GLY A 49 -4.40 5.88 -0.60
CA GLY A 49 -5.68 6.55 -0.81
C GLY A 49 -6.47 5.96 -1.99
N ASP A 50 -5.80 5.26 -2.90
CA ASP A 50 -6.44 4.68 -4.08
C ASP A 50 -7.40 3.55 -3.66
N LYS A 51 -8.68 3.73 -3.97
CA LYS A 51 -9.75 2.77 -3.70
C LYS A 51 -9.50 1.45 -4.44
N LYS A 52 -9.01 1.47 -5.68
CA LYS A 52 -8.73 0.25 -6.47
C LYS A 52 -7.61 -0.56 -5.84
N VAL A 53 -6.62 0.09 -5.23
CA VAL A 53 -5.52 -0.58 -4.53
C VAL A 53 -5.96 -1.14 -3.18
N THR A 54 -6.87 -0.48 -2.48
CA THR A 54 -7.30 -0.83 -1.10
C THR A 54 -8.61 -1.63 -1.02
N GLN A 55 -9.27 -1.90 -2.14
CA GLN A 55 -10.48 -2.71 -2.22
C GLN A 55 -10.26 -4.13 -1.67
N MET A 56 -11.33 -4.73 -1.15
CA MET A 56 -11.27 -6.04 -0.49
C MET A 56 -10.76 -7.17 -1.41
N LYS A 57 -11.08 -7.10 -2.71
CA LYS A 57 -10.61 -8.08 -3.71
C LYS A 57 -9.08 -8.06 -3.81
N GLN A 58 -8.50 -6.87 -3.94
CA GLN A 58 -7.06 -6.64 -4.02
C GLN A 58 -6.37 -6.98 -2.70
N ALA A 59 -6.94 -6.56 -1.56
CA ALA A 59 -6.42 -6.89 -0.24
C ALA A 59 -6.31 -8.40 0.00
N LYS A 60 -7.29 -9.19 -0.47
CA LYS A 60 -7.22 -10.66 -0.45
C LYS A 60 -6.12 -11.19 -1.38
N CYS A 61 -5.96 -10.59 -2.55
CA CYS A 61 -4.91 -10.96 -3.51
C CYS A 61 -3.50 -10.79 -2.93
N TYR A 62 -3.17 -9.61 -2.37
CA TYR A 62 -1.85 -9.37 -1.76
C TYR A 62 -1.57 -10.29 -0.58
N ARG A 63 -2.60 -10.58 0.22
CA ARG A 63 -2.47 -11.53 1.35
C ARG A 63 -2.17 -12.94 0.87
N ARG A 64 -2.77 -13.36 -0.25
CA ARG A 64 -2.52 -14.68 -0.83
C ARG A 64 -1.12 -14.78 -1.43
N LEU A 65 -0.71 -13.79 -2.21
CA LEU A 65 0.54 -13.85 -2.98
C LEU A 65 1.78 -13.49 -2.17
N ALA A 66 1.66 -12.53 -1.24
CA ALA A 66 2.80 -11.98 -0.53
C ALA A 66 2.60 -11.91 1.00
N LYS A 67 1.50 -12.48 1.54
CA LYS A 67 1.13 -12.37 2.96
C LYS A 67 1.09 -10.92 3.47
N TYR A 68 0.78 -9.98 2.57
CA TYR A 68 0.96 -8.55 2.82
C TYR A 68 -0.35 -7.80 3.06
N SER A 69 -0.31 -6.74 3.87
CA SER A 69 -1.47 -5.93 4.22
C SER A 69 -1.43 -4.56 3.54
N VAL A 70 -2.41 -4.31 2.69
CA VAL A 70 -2.66 -2.99 2.09
C VAL A 70 -3.91 -2.37 2.73
N ARG A 71 -3.86 -1.10 3.14
CA ARG A 71 -4.95 -0.44 3.89
C ARG A 71 -5.19 1.00 3.44
N ASN A 72 -6.43 1.43 3.58
CA ASN A 72 -6.78 2.83 3.43
C ASN A 72 -6.31 3.63 4.68
N PRO A 73 -5.64 4.79 4.53
CA PRO A 73 -5.15 5.61 5.63
C PRO A 73 -6.23 6.01 6.65
N ILE A 74 -7.42 6.41 6.20
CA ILE A 74 -8.53 6.81 7.08
C ILE A 74 -8.97 5.63 7.94
N ARG A 75 -9.19 4.46 7.32
CA ARG A 75 -9.54 3.23 8.05
C ARG A 75 -8.44 2.81 9.02
N PHE A 76 -7.18 3.01 8.66
CA PHE A 76 -6.04 2.73 9.52
C PHE A 76 -5.99 3.67 10.73
N ALA A 77 -6.18 4.97 10.54
CA ALA A 77 -6.22 5.97 11.61
C ALA A 77 -7.37 5.71 12.60
N LEU A 78 -8.56 5.39 12.09
CA LEU A 78 -9.71 4.99 12.90
C LEU A 78 -9.40 3.80 13.81
N LYS A 79 -8.80 2.74 13.25
CA LYS A 79 -8.47 1.52 14.01
C LYS A 79 -7.39 1.76 15.07
N THR A 80 -6.50 2.72 14.85
CA THR A 80 -5.39 3.01 15.78
C THR A 80 -5.75 4.04 16.85
N GLY A 81 -7.01 4.51 16.92
CA GLY A 81 -7.50 5.40 17.96
C GLY A 81 -6.99 6.85 17.85
N LYS A 82 -6.29 7.20 16.76
CA LYS A 82 -5.81 8.58 16.52
C LYS A 82 -6.94 9.46 16.00
N ARG A 83 -7.83 9.89 16.91
CA ARG A 83 -9.03 10.70 16.58
C ARG A 83 -8.70 12.09 16.02
N ARG A 84 -7.58 12.72 16.41
CA ARG A 84 -7.19 14.07 15.95
C ARG A 84 -6.91 14.12 14.44
N THR A 85 -6.37 13.05 13.85
CA THR A 85 -6.03 12.98 12.42
C THR A 85 -7.22 12.76 11.48
N LEU A 86 -8.41 12.43 11.98
CA LEU A 86 -9.56 12.11 11.12
C LEU A 86 -10.13 13.33 10.39
N ASN A 87 -10.21 14.47 11.06
CA ASN A 87 -10.76 15.69 10.46
C ASN A 87 -9.82 16.28 9.39
N GLU A 88 -8.51 16.08 9.55
CA GLU A 88 -7.50 16.51 8.58
C GLU A 88 -7.43 15.54 7.39
N LEU A 89 -7.44 14.23 7.65
CA LEU A 89 -7.43 13.23 6.57
C LEU A 89 -8.71 13.27 5.73
N ASN A 90 -9.88 13.50 6.33
CA ASN A 90 -11.11 13.63 5.55
C ASN A 90 -11.02 14.78 4.53
N ARG A 91 -10.45 15.95 4.89
CA ARG A 91 -10.27 17.04 3.94
C ARG A 91 -9.37 16.69 2.75
N CYS A 92 -8.37 15.83 2.95
CA CYS A 92 -7.44 15.46 1.88
C CYS A 92 -7.97 14.35 0.94
N TYR A 93 -9.10 13.70 1.27
CA TYR A 93 -9.60 12.51 0.56
C TYR A 93 -11.09 12.62 0.17
N THR A 94 -11.70 13.80 0.30
CA THR A 94 -13.10 14.07 -0.11
C THR A 94 -13.25 14.84 -1.42
N ASP A 95 -12.14 15.21 -2.07
CA ASP A 95 -12.18 15.87 -3.38
C ASP A 95 -12.09 14.82 -4.49
N ASP A 96 -13.23 14.18 -4.78
CA ASP A 96 -13.55 13.44 -6.01
C ASP A 96 -15.08 13.39 -6.20
#